data_AF-A0AAJ2BJ75-F1
#
_entry.id   AF-A0AAJ2BJ75-F1
#
_cell.length_a   1.000
_cell.length_b   1.000
_cell.length_c   1.000
_cell.angle_alpha   90.00
_cell.angle_beta   90.00
_cell.angle_gamma   90.00
#
_symmetry.space_group_name_H-M   'P 1'
#
loop_
_entity.id
_entity.type
_entity.pdbx_description
1 polymer ?
#
loop_
_entity_poly.entity_id
_entity_poly.type
_entity_poly.pdbx_seq_one_letter_code
_entity_poly.pdbx_strand_id
1 'polypeptide(L)'
;MERDLSKIPLITDWSYLIALETGLFTRGELSGAVLKALKDQARLLSRRYLVQKSKLDVRKLSPAEAEILDTLSDTAANLRRRQRLPHNIVKSLRAGGLIAAVERSVCAAGILQCHNGFYEDGLEPGAFERIVARHPQEFGDHARQSAALYLAQETSSTTATAPDQNLQASA
;
A
#
# COMPACT_ATOMS: atom_id res chain seq x y z
N MET A 1 -10.77 28.84 -3.07
CA MET A 1 -10.32 27.43 -3.12
C MET A 1 -8.82 27.26 -3.38
N GLU A 2 -8.18 27.98 -4.31
CA GLU A 2 -6.71 27.86 -4.53
C GLU A 2 -5.85 28.16 -3.29
N ARG A 3 -6.27 29.09 -2.42
CA ARG A 3 -5.53 29.47 -1.22
C ARG A 3 -5.45 28.38 -0.14
N ASP A 4 -6.33 27.38 -0.17
CA ASP A 4 -6.31 26.29 0.81
C ASP A 4 -5.53 25.08 0.29
N LEU A 5 -5.51 24.88 -1.02
CA LEU A 5 -4.69 23.86 -1.69
C LEU A 5 -3.19 24.06 -1.42
N SER A 6 -2.70 25.30 -1.48
CA SER A 6 -1.28 25.63 -1.23
C SER A 6 -0.85 25.41 0.22
N LYS A 7 -1.80 25.32 1.16
CA LYS A 7 -1.52 25.10 2.59
C LYS A 7 -1.49 23.62 2.98
N ILE A 8 -2.17 22.75 2.22
CA ILE A 8 -2.20 21.30 2.52
C ILE A 8 -0.80 20.70 2.67
N PRO A 9 0.19 20.99 1.79
CA PRO A 9 1.55 20.46 1.92
C PRO A 9 2.29 20.89 3.20
N LEU A 10 1.85 21.97 3.84
CA LEU A 10 2.47 22.52 5.06
C LEU A 10 1.95 21.83 6.33
N ILE A 11 0.90 21.01 6.23
CA ILE A 11 0.27 20.34 7.37
C ILE A 11 1.18 19.21 7.88
N THR A 12 1.75 19.38 9.07
CA THR A 12 2.61 18.35 9.69
C THR A 12 1.89 17.45 10.68
N ASP A 13 0.67 17.84 11.09
CA ASP A 13 -0.10 17.14 12.11
C ASP A 13 -1.22 16.27 11.50
N TRP A 14 -1.30 15.02 11.97
CA TRP A 14 -2.29 14.06 11.50
C TRP A 14 -3.72 14.42 11.89
N SER A 15 -3.91 14.91 13.12
CA SER A 15 -5.25 15.25 13.62
C SER A 15 -5.83 16.42 12.83
N TYR A 16 -4.99 17.43 12.53
CA TYR A 16 -5.37 18.55 11.70
C TYR A 16 -5.68 18.13 10.26
N LEU A 17 -4.87 17.26 9.66
CA LEU A 17 -5.12 16.77 8.30
C LEU A 17 -6.46 16.02 8.20
N ILE A 18 -6.77 15.17 9.18
CA ILE A 18 -8.04 14.42 9.22
C ILE A 18 -9.21 15.39 9.45
N ALA A 19 -9.10 16.34 10.38
CA ALA A 19 -10.15 17.33 10.63
C ALA A 19 -10.43 18.20 9.40
N LEU A 20 -9.39 18.58 8.66
CA LEU A 20 -9.53 19.31 7.39
C LEU A 20 -10.24 18.46 6.33
N GLU A 21 -9.83 17.20 6.14
CA GLU A 21 -10.46 16.27 5.20
C GLU A 21 -11.95 16.07 5.52
N THR A 22 -12.29 15.79 6.79
CA THR A 22 -13.68 15.65 7.24
C THR A 22 -14.48 16.94 7.05
N GLY A 23 -13.92 18.09 7.41
CA GLY A 23 -14.60 19.38 7.25
C GLY A 23 -14.89 19.72 5.78
N LEU A 24 -13.95 19.47 4.87
CA LEU A 24 -14.14 19.67 3.43
C LEU A 24 -15.17 18.70 2.85
N PHE A 25 -15.17 17.45 3.31
CA PHE A 25 -16.17 16.46 2.93
C PHE A 25 -17.58 16.89 3.35
N THR A 26 -17.77 17.31 4.61
CA THR A 26 -19.08 17.76 5.11
C THR A 26 -19.59 19.01 4.37
N ARG A 27 -18.70 19.89 3.90
CA ARG A 27 -19.07 21.07 3.11
C ARG A 27 -19.30 20.78 1.62
N GLY A 28 -19.02 19.56 1.14
CA GLY A 28 -19.12 19.22 -0.28
C GLY A 28 -18.03 19.87 -1.15
N GLU A 29 -16.95 20.36 -0.56
CA GLU A 29 -15.86 21.09 -1.24
C GLU A 29 -14.70 20.18 -1.67
N LEU A 30 -14.91 18.87 -1.64
CA LEU A 30 -13.88 17.86 -1.90
C LEU A 30 -13.68 17.64 -3.42
N SER A 31 -13.12 18.64 -4.09
CA SER A 31 -12.73 18.51 -5.49
C SER A 31 -11.62 17.45 -5.67
N GLY A 32 -11.48 16.90 -6.87
CA GLY A 32 -10.45 15.90 -7.18
C GLY A 32 -9.03 16.39 -6.89
N ALA A 33 -8.75 17.68 -7.12
CA ALA A 33 -7.46 18.30 -6.82
C ALA A 33 -7.20 18.38 -5.30
N VAL A 34 -8.21 18.75 -4.52
CA VAL A 34 -8.14 18.81 -3.05
C VAL A 34 -7.93 17.42 -2.46
N LEU A 35 -8.70 16.44 -2.93
CA LEU A 35 -8.55 15.05 -2.49
C LEU A 35 -7.16 14.50 -2.81
N LYS A 36 -6.62 14.80 -4.01
CA LYS A 36 -5.27 14.42 -4.38
C LYS A 36 -4.23 15.04 -3.45
N ALA A 37 -4.32 16.35 -3.19
CA ALA A 37 -3.39 17.04 -2.29
C ALA A 37 -3.43 16.47 -0.86
N LEU A 38 -4.63 16.18 -0.34
CA LEU A 38 -4.80 15.53 0.97
C LEU A 38 -4.19 14.13 1.01
N LYS A 39 -4.38 13.33 -0.06
CA LYS A 39 -3.76 12.01 -0.19
C LYS A 39 -2.25 12.07 -0.26
N ASP A 40 -1.71 12.98 -1.07
CA ASP A 40 -0.26 13.19 -1.20
C ASP A 40 0.35 13.58 0.14
N GLN A 41 -0.30 14.48 0.89
CA GLN A 41 0.18 14.87 2.21
C GLN A 41 0.06 13.76 3.25
N ALA A 42 -1.05 13.03 3.28
CA ALA A 42 -1.24 11.89 4.17
C ALA A 42 -0.15 10.82 3.94
N ARG A 43 0.15 10.51 2.67
CA ARG A 43 1.23 9.60 2.29
C ARG A 43 2.59 10.12 2.77
N LEU A 44 2.88 11.42 2.59
CA LEU A 44 4.14 12.01 3.06
C LEU A 44 4.32 11.90 4.58
N LEU A 45 3.27 12.21 5.35
CA LEU A 45 3.27 12.08 6.81
C LEU A 45 3.45 10.62 7.24
N SER A 46 2.80 9.68 6.55
CA SER A 46 2.95 8.24 6.78
C SER A 46 4.37 7.78 6.49
N ARG A 47 4.95 8.18 5.36
CA ARG A 47 6.32 7.85 4.97
C ARG A 47 7.31 8.32 6.03
N ARG A 48 7.20 9.57 6.47
CA ARG A 48 8.02 10.14 7.56
C ARG A 48 7.87 9.35 8.86
N TYR A 49 6.63 9.03 9.24
CA TYR A 49 6.33 8.24 10.43
C TYR A 49 6.97 6.85 10.35
N LEU A 50 6.81 6.14 9.23
CA LEU A 50 7.37 4.81 9.03
C LEU A 50 8.89 4.87 9.16
N VAL A 51 9.56 5.70 8.37
CA VAL A 51 11.03 5.85 8.39
C VAL A 51 11.55 6.12 9.81
N GLN A 52 10.95 7.08 10.52
CA GLN A 52 11.36 7.42 11.87
C GLN A 52 11.13 6.27 12.86
N LYS A 53 9.97 5.60 12.78
CA LYS A 53 9.60 4.58 13.75
C LYS A 53 10.23 3.23 13.46
N SER A 54 10.46 2.85 12.21
CA SER A 54 11.14 1.60 11.86
C SER A 54 12.66 1.72 11.85
N LYS A 55 13.21 2.95 12.01
CA LYS A 55 14.66 3.23 11.95
C LYS A 55 15.28 2.81 10.61
N LEU A 56 14.55 2.98 9.51
CA LEU A 56 15.05 2.66 8.17
C LEU A 56 16.09 3.70 7.73
N ASP A 57 17.18 3.24 7.12
CA ASP A 57 18.11 4.12 6.42
C ASP A 57 17.59 4.39 5.00
N VAL A 58 17.01 5.57 4.81
CA VAL A 58 16.45 5.97 3.51
C VAL A 58 17.45 6.59 2.55
N ARG A 59 18.73 6.70 2.92
CA ARG A 59 19.75 7.35 2.07
C ARG A 59 20.17 6.48 0.89
N LYS A 60 19.98 5.17 0.99
CA LYS A 60 20.41 4.17 -0.01
C LYS A 60 19.31 3.14 -0.26
N LEU A 61 18.07 3.60 -0.48
CA LEU A 61 17.01 2.69 -0.87
C LEU A 61 17.25 2.21 -2.30
N SER A 62 17.12 0.91 -2.50
CA SER A 62 17.01 0.35 -3.85
C SER A 62 15.68 0.74 -4.52
N PRO A 63 15.55 0.54 -5.84
CA PRO A 63 14.28 0.76 -6.55
C PRO A 63 13.10 -0.01 -5.93
N ALA A 64 13.29 -1.30 -5.61
CA ALA A 64 12.23 -2.08 -4.97
C ALA A 64 11.91 -1.56 -3.56
N GLU A 65 12.93 -1.23 -2.76
CA GLU A 65 12.72 -0.70 -1.40
C GLU A 65 11.96 0.63 -1.40
N ALA A 66 12.29 1.53 -2.32
CA ALA A 66 11.58 2.79 -2.48
C ALA A 66 10.09 2.57 -2.78
N GLU A 67 9.82 1.63 -3.69
CA GLU A 67 8.46 1.26 -4.06
C GLU A 67 7.68 0.59 -2.91
N ILE A 68 8.30 -0.35 -2.20
CA ILE A 68 7.71 -0.99 -1.01
C ILE A 68 7.36 0.09 0.02
N LEU A 69 8.27 1.03 0.27
CA LEU A 69 8.06 2.09 1.24
C LEU A 69 6.89 3.00 0.82
N ASP A 70 6.76 3.32 -0.46
CA ASP A 70 5.66 4.13 -0.97
C ASP A 70 4.32 3.38 -0.85
N THR A 71 4.25 2.11 -1.24
CA THR A 71 3.06 1.26 -1.04
C THR A 71 2.65 1.19 0.43
N LEU A 72 3.60 0.90 1.33
CA LEU A 72 3.34 0.83 2.77
C LEU A 72 2.94 2.19 3.35
N SER A 73 3.43 3.30 2.80
CA SER A 73 3.06 4.65 3.21
C SER A 73 1.60 4.96 2.86
N ASP A 74 1.13 4.51 1.70
CA ASP A 74 -0.28 4.61 1.30
C ASP A 74 -1.18 3.76 2.21
N THR A 75 -0.80 2.51 2.50
CA THR A 75 -1.52 1.67 3.46
C THR A 75 -1.57 2.30 4.85
N ALA A 76 -0.43 2.80 5.35
CA ALA A 76 -0.36 3.48 6.64
C ALA A 76 -1.20 4.77 6.68
N ALA A 77 -1.29 5.51 5.57
CA ALA A 77 -2.15 6.69 5.47
C ALA A 77 -3.63 6.31 5.59
N ASN A 78 -4.03 5.23 4.94
CA ASN A 78 -5.40 4.70 5.04
C ASN A 78 -5.73 4.22 6.45
N LEU A 79 -4.80 3.56 7.15
CA LEU A 79 -4.97 3.21 8.56
C LEU A 79 -5.17 4.44 9.45
N ARG A 80 -4.35 5.47 9.25
CA ARG A 80 -4.42 6.71 10.02
C ARG A 80 -5.76 7.42 9.85
N ARG A 81 -6.32 7.45 8.63
CA ARG A 81 -7.68 7.98 8.40
C ARG A 81 -8.75 7.23 9.18
N ARG A 82 -8.58 5.91 9.36
CA ARG A 82 -9.44 5.06 10.20
C ARG A 82 -9.09 5.14 11.69
N GLN A 83 -8.28 6.12 12.09
CA GLN A 83 -7.79 6.32 13.46
C GLN A 83 -7.01 5.12 14.03
N ARG A 84 -6.46 4.26 13.15
CA ARG A 84 -5.61 3.13 13.53
C ARG A 84 -4.14 3.48 13.32
N LEU A 85 -3.29 2.91 14.16
CA LEU A 85 -1.83 3.07 14.06
C LEU A 85 -1.22 1.90 13.27
N PRO A 86 -0.26 2.16 12.36
CA PRO A 86 0.38 1.12 11.55
C PRO A 86 1.47 0.36 12.34
N HIS A 87 1.08 -0.26 13.46
CA HIS A 87 2.01 -0.94 14.36
C HIS A 87 2.63 -2.20 13.75
N ASN A 88 1.85 -2.99 13.00
CA ASN A 88 2.35 -4.21 12.37
C ASN A 88 3.34 -3.87 11.25
N ILE A 89 3.04 -2.83 10.45
CA ILE A 89 3.97 -2.24 9.49
C ILE A 89 5.31 -1.89 10.15
N VAL A 90 5.29 -1.08 11.21
CA VAL A 90 6.54 -0.69 11.91
C VAL A 90 7.27 -1.90 12.48
N LYS A 91 6.56 -2.85 13.11
CA LYS A 91 7.14 -4.05 13.71
C LYS A 91 7.85 -4.91 12.67
N SER A 92 7.19 -5.16 11.54
CA SER A 92 7.73 -5.97 10.45
C SER A 92 8.94 -5.32 9.78
N LEU A 93 8.92 -3.99 9.61
CA LEU A 93 10.07 -3.25 9.07
C LEU A 93 11.27 -3.28 10.04
N ARG A 94 11.04 -3.18 11.36
CA ARG A 94 12.13 -3.29 12.35
C ARG A 94 12.76 -4.68 12.39
N ALA A 95 12.00 -5.72 12.09
CA ALA A 95 12.48 -7.10 12.18
C ALA A 95 13.49 -7.46 11.08
N GLY A 96 13.55 -6.73 9.97
CA GLY A 96 14.51 -7.05 8.90
C GLY A 96 14.54 -6.12 7.70
N GLY A 97 13.99 -4.91 7.79
CA GLY A 97 13.95 -3.97 6.67
C GLY A 97 12.79 -4.21 5.70
N LEU A 98 12.84 -3.50 4.56
CA LEU A 98 11.77 -3.47 3.56
C LEU A 98 11.70 -4.78 2.77
N ILE A 99 12.81 -5.21 2.18
CA ILE A 99 12.88 -6.46 1.39
C ILE A 99 12.46 -7.66 2.23
N ALA A 100 13.09 -7.88 3.39
CA ALA A 100 12.77 -9.05 4.21
C ALA A 100 11.32 -9.04 4.73
N ALA A 101 10.72 -7.87 4.94
CA ALA A 101 9.31 -7.77 5.31
C ALA A 101 8.39 -8.25 4.18
N VAL A 102 8.73 -7.93 2.93
CA VAL A 102 8.03 -8.40 1.73
C VAL A 102 8.25 -9.89 1.51
N GLU A 103 9.49 -10.37 1.57
CA GLU A 103 9.77 -11.80 1.41
C GLU A 103 9.02 -12.65 2.43
N ARG A 104 9.00 -12.22 3.70
CA ARG A 104 8.16 -12.87 4.72
C ARG A 104 6.68 -12.84 4.35
N SER A 105 6.18 -11.72 3.82
CA SER A 105 4.77 -11.59 3.41
C SER A 105 4.39 -12.57 2.30
N VAL A 106 5.20 -12.59 1.25
CA VAL A 106 4.93 -13.33 0.01
C VAL A 106 5.17 -14.82 0.24
N CYS A 107 6.24 -15.19 0.95
CA CYS A 107 6.50 -16.59 1.30
C CYS A 107 5.50 -17.11 2.35
N ALA A 108 4.97 -16.27 3.23
CA ALA A 108 3.94 -16.65 4.21
C ALA A 108 2.55 -16.89 3.60
N ALA A 109 2.32 -16.46 2.36
CA ALA A 109 1.16 -16.90 1.59
C ALA A 109 1.29 -18.38 1.14
N GLY A 110 2.46 -19.00 1.35
CA GLY A 110 2.65 -20.46 1.32
C GLY A 110 2.31 -21.16 2.65
N ILE A 111 2.58 -22.46 2.74
CA ILE A 111 2.17 -23.36 3.85
C ILE A 111 2.68 -22.90 5.25
N LEU A 112 3.70 -22.05 5.32
CA LEU A 112 4.28 -21.55 6.58
C LEU A 112 3.78 -20.12 6.86
N GLN A 113 2.69 -20.02 7.63
CA GLN A 113 2.03 -18.78 8.02
C GLN A 113 2.91 -17.86 8.88
N CYS A 114 3.83 -17.10 8.29
CA CYS A 114 4.43 -15.93 8.94
C CYS A 114 3.59 -14.68 8.65
N HIS A 115 2.39 -14.61 9.23
CA HIS A 115 1.49 -13.47 9.03
C HIS A 115 2.09 -12.22 9.66
N ASN A 116 2.49 -11.27 8.82
CA ASN A 116 3.01 -9.96 9.20
C ASN A 116 1.91 -8.89 9.30
N GLY A 117 0.63 -9.28 9.11
CA GLY A 117 -0.57 -8.47 9.34
C GLY A 117 -0.84 -7.39 8.30
N PHE A 118 -0.10 -7.35 7.19
CA PHE A 118 -0.21 -6.25 6.22
C PHE A 118 -1.56 -6.20 5.48
N TYR A 119 -2.12 -7.36 5.15
CA TYR A 119 -3.44 -7.43 4.50
C TYR A 119 -4.58 -7.02 5.45
N GLU A 120 -4.50 -7.40 6.73
CA GLU A 120 -5.44 -6.94 7.78
C GLU A 120 -5.34 -5.42 8.02
N ASP A 121 -4.15 -4.87 7.79
CA ASP A 121 -3.86 -3.44 7.82
C ASP A 121 -4.35 -2.70 6.56
N GLY A 122 -4.92 -3.44 5.58
CA GLY A 122 -5.54 -2.88 4.39
C GLY A 122 -4.59 -2.74 3.19
N LEU A 123 -3.47 -3.46 3.18
CA LEU A 123 -2.69 -3.63 1.97
C LEU A 123 -3.50 -4.41 0.93
N GLU A 124 -3.43 -3.98 -0.33
CA GLU A 124 -4.07 -4.68 -1.43
C GLU A 124 -3.44 -6.07 -1.64
N PRO A 125 -4.25 -7.14 -1.77
CA PRO A 125 -3.75 -8.46 -2.17
C PRO A 125 -2.93 -8.37 -3.47
N GLY A 126 -1.83 -9.12 -3.58
CA GLY A 126 -1.00 -9.10 -4.77
C GLY A 126 -0.11 -7.85 -4.92
N ALA A 127 -0.18 -6.86 -4.02
CA ALA A 127 0.64 -5.66 -4.12
C ALA A 127 2.14 -5.99 -4.05
N PHE A 128 2.54 -6.86 -3.12
CA PHE A 128 3.94 -7.26 -2.99
C PHE A 128 4.39 -8.19 -4.10
N GLU A 129 3.53 -9.13 -4.49
CA GLU A 129 3.81 -10.07 -5.56
C GLU A 129 4.08 -9.34 -6.88
N ARG A 130 3.34 -8.26 -7.16
CA ARG A 130 3.61 -7.36 -8.30
C ARG A 130 4.90 -6.56 -8.17
N ILE A 131 5.33 -6.21 -6.95
CA ILE A 131 6.63 -5.54 -6.74
C ILE A 131 7.77 -6.55 -6.97
N VAL A 132 7.65 -7.75 -6.42
CA VAL A 132 8.61 -8.85 -6.62
C VAL A 132 8.75 -9.20 -8.11
N ALA A 133 7.64 -9.27 -8.84
CA ALA A 133 7.65 -9.55 -10.27
C ALA A 133 8.34 -8.45 -11.10
N ARG A 134 8.30 -7.18 -10.65
CA ARG A 134 8.93 -6.04 -11.35
C ARG A 134 10.41 -5.87 -11.01
N HIS A 135 10.84 -6.28 -9.82
CA HIS A 135 12.23 -6.16 -9.38
C HIS A 135 12.80 -7.52 -8.93
N PRO A 136 12.76 -8.57 -9.77
CA PRO A 136 13.12 -9.92 -9.35
C PRO A 136 14.56 -10.02 -8.84
N GLN A 137 15.48 -9.22 -9.37
CA GLN A 137 16.89 -9.20 -8.97
C GLN A 137 17.13 -8.80 -7.50
N GLU A 138 16.15 -8.19 -6.84
CA GLU A 138 16.28 -7.68 -5.47
C GLU A 138 15.70 -8.63 -4.41
N PHE A 139 15.10 -9.75 -4.83
CA PHE A 139 14.45 -10.72 -3.93
C PHE A 139 15.02 -12.12 -4.10
N GLY A 140 14.96 -12.90 -3.02
CA GLY A 140 15.37 -14.30 -3.02
C GLY A 140 14.47 -15.20 -3.88
N ASP A 141 15.00 -16.37 -4.26
CA ASP A 141 14.35 -17.33 -5.16
C ASP A 141 12.96 -17.76 -4.68
N HIS A 142 12.83 -18.02 -3.38
CA HIS A 142 11.55 -18.43 -2.79
C HIS A 142 10.48 -17.35 -2.92
N ALA A 143 10.83 -16.08 -2.67
CA ALA A 143 9.89 -14.98 -2.81
C ALA A 143 9.44 -14.80 -4.26
N ARG A 144 10.36 -14.95 -5.22
CA ARG A 144 10.04 -14.90 -6.65
C ARG A 144 9.11 -16.04 -7.08
N GLN A 145 9.38 -17.27 -6.65
CA GLN A 145 8.55 -18.42 -6.96
C GLN A 145 7.15 -18.28 -6.36
N SER A 146 7.05 -17.89 -5.09
CA SER A 146 5.76 -17.64 -4.43
C SER A 146 4.97 -16.53 -5.12
N ALA A 147 5.61 -15.42 -5.50
CA ALA A 147 4.95 -14.34 -6.25
C ALA A 147 4.45 -14.81 -7.62
N ALA A 148 5.24 -15.59 -8.35
CA ALA A 148 4.84 -16.14 -9.64
C ALA A 148 3.63 -17.08 -9.53
N LEU A 149 3.59 -17.93 -8.49
CA LEU A 149 2.44 -18.81 -8.23
C LEU A 149 1.17 -18.02 -7.92
N TYR A 150 1.27 -16.97 -7.10
CA TYR A 150 0.13 -16.09 -6.80
C TYR A 150 -0.42 -15.44 -8.06
N LEU A 151 0.46 -14.82 -8.87
CA LEU A 151 0.05 -14.14 -10.10
C LEU A 151 -0.57 -15.12 -11.12
N ALA A 152 -0.04 -16.34 -11.23
CA ALA A 152 -0.63 -17.38 -12.07
C ALA A 152 -2.07 -17.73 -11.61
N GLN A 153 -2.28 -17.90 -10.31
CA GLN A 153 -3.63 -18.18 -9.75
C GLN A 153 -4.61 -17.01 -9.95
N GLU A 154 -4.14 -15.77 -9.81
CA GLU A 154 -4.94 -14.57 -10.04
C GLU A 154 -5.40 -14.47 -11.51
N THR A 155 -4.50 -14.75 -12.46
CA THR A 155 -4.85 -14.78 -13.89
C THR A 155 -5.87 -15.86 -14.25
N SER A 156 -5.74 -17.06 -13.68
CA SER A 156 -6.72 -18.15 -13.86
C SER A 156 -8.09 -17.87 -13.22
N SER A 157 -8.11 -17.13 -12.11
CA SER A 157 -9.35 -16.73 -11.43
C SER A 157 -10.10 -15.64 -12.21
N THR A 158 -9.36 -14.70 -12.82
CA THR A 158 -9.92 -13.62 -13.64
C THR A 158 -10.54 -14.15 -14.93
N THR A 159 -9.98 -15.22 -15.51
CA THR A 159 -10.52 -15.86 -16.72
C THR A 159 -11.76 -16.73 -16.47
N ALA A 160 -12.01 -17.15 -15.23
CA ALA A 160 -13.21 -17.92 -14.87
C ALA A 160 -14.47 -17.04 -14.68
N THR A 161 -14.35 -15.71 -14.74
CA THR A 161 -15.45 -14.75 -14.49
C THR A 161 -15.85 -13.97 -15.74
N ALA A 162 -15.71 -14.56 -16.93
CA ALA A 162 -16.40 -14.07 -18.12
C ALA A 162 -17.84 -14.64 -18.11
N PRO A 163 -18.89 -13.81 -18.11
CA PRO A 163 -20.25 -14.33 -18.23
C PRO A 163 -20.44 -14.85 -19.65
N ASP A 164 -20.66 -16.16 -19.74
CA ASP A 164 -21.35 -16.81 -20.84
C ASP A 164 -22.80 -16.26 -20.83
N GLN A 165 -23.02 -15.17 -21.56
CA GLN A 165 -24.36 -14.69 -21.90
C GLN A 165 -24.61 -14.90 -23.40
N ASN A 166 -25.04 -16.13 -23.66
CA ASN A 166 -26.31 -16.43 -24.30
C ASN A 166 -26.39 -16.39 -25.84
N LEU A 167 -26.59 -17.60 -26.38
CA LEU A 167 -27.32 -17.87 -27.61
C LEU A 167 -28.61 -17.01 -27.70
N GLN A 168 -28.90 -16.47 -28.88
CA GLN A 168 -30.14 -16.67 -29.66
C GLN A 168 -30.40 -15.47 -30.58
N ALA A 169 -30.13 -15.65 -31.89
CA ALA A 169 -30.91 -15.06 -32.98
C ALA A 169 -30.51 -15.74 -34.30
N SER A 170 -31.07 -16.91 -34.56
CA SER A 170 -31.15 -17.51 -35.90
C SER A 170 -32.30 -18.52 -35.91
N ALA A 171 -33.46 -18.06 -36.36
CA ALA A 171 -34.51 -18.76 -37.12
C ALA A 171 -35.82 -17.97 -37.03
#